data_AF-A0A2N1VDV9-F1
#
_entry.id   AF-A0A2N1VDV9-F1
#
_cell.length_a   1.000
_cell.length_b   1.000
_cell.length_c   1.000
_cell.angle_alpha   90.00
_cell.angle_beta   90.00
_cell.angle_gamma   90.00
#
_symmetry.space_group_name_H-M   'P 1'
#
loop_
_entity.id
_entity.type
_entity.pdbx_description
1 polymer ?
#
loop_
_entity_poly.entity_id
_entity_poly.type
_entity_poly.pdbx_seq_one_letter_code
_entity_poly.pdbx_strand_id
1 'polypeptide(L)'
;MRNGKFFFLIVLLSGLIFNSISFAQSDLEKVNSFDSRFKQYEAAIKNAATLDECNVIGENIAKLKAEYADLKTLIEKSLLINFEDAFAKIERALEVRKGDFTQIVQLTTEVGSLKDRVSELSQQNVGLIAQIRQLQIQSNKDAQAIASLSKLVAQLKSNIEQRDELVRGIVDSLMQEFVKTPGTLNEAEKQNVFKKVDNGNLFYNIERTISDNIQFMKVTETKPEDLSKMKGQYRDFNKVWRQIGPKLAEVYLNRRDKSMQIANIDNMFAEWNARLNDEMWGNVNRLFRDQKLAVLPFRSGEQFVNSVNSFVDDEIKNYGVKRSSESENTYYAFTDSVYFKTVEPVWIPLLIENNMMTEANKDSVEKRIAGWKEIVAPASKINWFYIAGGAIILFLVIAYFLKGKKKFNVNHEIKEKD
;
A
#
# COMPACT_ATOMS: atom_id res chain seq x y z
N MET A 1 -85.21 44.46 40.64
CA MET A 1 -84.74 43.16 40.09
C MET A 1 -83.67 43.27 38.98
N ARG A 2 -82.91 44.39 38.85
CA ARG A 2 -81.99 44.61 37.71
C ARG A 2 -80.49 44.50 38.06
N ASN A 3 -80.12 44.52 39.35
CA ASN A 3 -78.70 44.53 39.78
C ASN A 3 -78.14 43.15 40.14
N GLY A 4 -78.99 42.14 40.40
CA GLY A 4 -78.53 40.78 40.74
C GLY A 4 -77.99 39.97 39.55
N LYS A 5 -78.50 40.22 38.33
CA LYS A 5 -78.07 39.50 37.12
C LYS A 5 -76.71 39.99 36.58
N PHE A 6 -76.36 41.25 36.83
CA PHE A 6 -75.10 41.84 36.36
C PHE A 6 -73.91 41.41 37.22
N PHE A 7 -74.11 41.30 38.54
CA PHE A 7 -73.08 40.83 39.48
C PHE A 7 -72.76 39.34 39.28
N PHE A 8 -73.79 38.52 39.02
CA PHE A 8 -73.61 37.09 38.72
C PHE A 8 -72.83 36.86 37.41
N LEU A 9 -73.04 37.70 36.39
CA LEU A 9 -72.33 37.60 35.10
C LEU A 9 -70.83 37.95 35.23
N ILE A 10 -70.48 38.92 36.07
CA ILE A 10 -69.09 39.34 36.32
C ILE A 10 -68.33 38.28 37.11
N VAL A 11 -68.96 37.63 38.09
CA VAL A 11 -68.36 36.51 38.86
C VAL A 11 -68.16 35.27 37.98
N LEU A 12 -69.07 35.01 37.03
CA LEU A 12 -68.97 33.88 36.10
C LEU A 12 -67.91 34.14 35.00
N LEU A 13 -67.78 35.38 34.51
CA LEU A 13 -66.70 35.77 33.59
C LEU A 13 -65.32 35.75 34.27
N SER A 14 -65.21 36.23 35.51
CA SER A 14 -63.95 36.21 36.25
C SER A 14 -63.54 34.79 36.64
N GLY A 15 -64.47 33.89 36.98
CA GLY A 15 -64.19 32.47 37.15
C GLY A 15 -63.68 31.77 35.89
N LEU A 16 -64.15 32.16 34.69
CA LEU A 16 -63.64 31.63 33.42
C LEU A 16 -62.24 32.17 33.07
N ILE A 17 -61.93 33.41 33.44
CA ILE A 17 -60.62 34.06 33.21
C ILE A 17 -59.55 33.52 34.19
N PHE A 18 -59.88 33.31 35.46
CA PHE A 18 -58.93 32.75 36.45
C PHE A 18 -58.61 31.27 36.21
N ASN A 19 -59.58 30.48 35.76
CA ASN A 19 -59.32 29.10 35.33
C ASN A 19 -58.42 29.08 34.08
N SER A 20 -58.71 29.88 33.05
CA SER A 20 -57.90 29.90 31.82
C SER A 20 -56.46 30.38 32.04
N ILE A 21 -56.20 31.29 32.97
CA ILE A 21 -54.82 31.70 33.34
C ILE A 21 -54.06 30.55 34.04
N SER A 22 -54.72 29.81 34.95
CA SER A 22 -54.09 28.69 35.66
C SER A 22 -53.84 27.49 34.73
N PHE A 23 -54.78 27.20 33.83
CA PHE A 23 -54.60 26.18 32.78
C PHE A 23 -53.51 26.58 31.78
N ALA A 24 -53.43 27.86 31.37
CA ALA A 24 -52.36 28.35 30.49
C ALA A 24 -50.96 28.26 31.13
N GLN A 25 -50.85 28.46 32.44
CA GLN A 25 -49.58 28.31 33.16
C GLN A 25 -49.15 26.83 33.24
N SER A 26 -50.10 25.92 33.48
CA SER A 26 -49.88 24.46 33.47
C SER A 26 -49.52 23.94 32.07
N ASP A 27 -50.17 24.44 31.03
CA ASP A 27 -49.92 24.05 29.63
C ASP A 27 -48.56 24.56 29.14
N LEU A 28 -48.17 25.80 29.50
CA LEU A 28 -46.85 26.34 29.19
C LEU A 28 -45.74 25.54 29.89
N GLU A 29 -45.96 25.11 31.13
CA GLU A 29 -45.01 24.26 31.85
C GLU A 29 -44.84 22.89 31.17
N LYS A 30 -45.93 22.26 30.72
CA LYS A 30 -45.89 21.01 29.96
C LYS A 30 -45.13 21.15 28.64
N VAL A 31 -45.38 22.23 27.88
CA VAL A 31 -44.69 22.53 26.62
C VAL A 31 -43.20 22.76 26.84
N ASN A 32 -42.83 23.55 27.85
CA ASN A 32 -41.43 23.80 28.19
C ASN A 32 -40.71 22.52 28.65
N SER A 33 -41.38 21.67 29.42
CA SER A 33 -40.86 20.37 29.85
C SER A 33 -40.61 19.45 28.65
N PHE A 34 -41.55 19.40 27.70
CA PHE A 34 -41.36 18.67 26.45
C PHE A 34 -40.15 19.19 25.66
N ASP A 35 -40.07 20.49 25.39
CA ASP A 35 -38.99 21.10 24.60
C ASP A 35 -37.61 20.85 25.25
N SER A 36 -37.53 21.00 26.58
CA SER A 36 -36.30 20.75 27.33
C SER A 36 -35.85 19.29 27.22
N ARG A 37 -36.76 18.33 27.47
CA ARG A 37 -36.46 16.90 27.41
C ARG A 37 -36.14 16.44 25.98
N PHE A 38 -36.86 16.96 24.99
CA PHE A 38 -36.58 16.68 23.58
C PHE A 38 -35.17 17.13 23.19
N LYS A 39 -34.77 18.36 23.53
CA LYS A 39 -33.41 18.88 23.31
C LYS A 39 -32.35 18.11 24.09
N GLN A 40 -32.66 17.64 25.30
CA GLN A 40 -31.76 16.77 26.06
C GLN A 40 -31.50 15.46 25.33
N TYR A 41 -32.51 14.85 24.69
CA TYR A 41 -32.30 13.64 23.90
C TYR A 41 -31.55 13.91 22.59
N GLU A 42 -31.78 15.04 21.91
CA GLU A 42 -30.96 15.42 20.74
C GLU A 42 -29.47 15.53 21.14
N ALA A 43 -29.18 16.14 22.29
CA ALA A 43 -27.83 16.23 22.84
C ALA A 43 -27.30 14.87 23.30
N ALA A 44 -28.13 14.04 23.93
CA ALA A 44 -27.75 12.70 24.40
C ALA A 44 -27.37 11.78 23.24
N ILE A 45 -28.10 11.80 22.11
CA ILE A 45 -27.75 11.04 20.89
C ILE A 45 -26.38 11.46 20.38
N LYS A 46 -26.13 12.77 20.29
CA LYS A 46 -24.85 13.31 19.81
C LYS A 46 -23.68 12.94 20.72
N ASN A 47 -23.94 12.80 22.02
CA ASN A 47 -22.92 12.52 23.01
C ASN A 47 -22.84 11.03 23.41
N ALA A 48 -23.75 10.18 22.91
CA ALA A 48 -23.79 8.77 23.25
C ALA A 48 -22.46 8.10 22.89
N ALA A 49 -21.93 7.31 23.82
CA ALA A 49 -20.61 6.73 23.75
C ALA A 49 -20.64 5.24 23.35
N THR A 50 -21.78 4.57 23.47
CA THR A 50 -21.93 3.13 23.23
C THR A 50 -23.26 2.78 22.56
N LEU A 51 -23.32 1.60 21.95
CA LEU A 51 -24.57 1.05 21.41
C LEU A 51 -25.64 0.86 22.50
N ASP A 52 -25.23 0.44 23.70
CA ASP A 52 -26.14 0.27 24.83
C ASP A 52 -26.74 1.59 25.30
N GLU A 53 -25.94 2.66 25.36
CA GLU A 53 -26.45 4.01 25.63
C GLU A 53 -27.45 4.45 24.56
N CYS A 54 -27.19 4.18 23.28
CA CYS A 54 -28.15 4.44 22.21
C CYS A 54 -29.46 3.64 22.37
N ASN A 55 -29.38 2.38 22.80
CA ASN A 55 -30.57 1.57 23.06
C ASN A 55 -31.40 2.16 24.21
N VAL A 56 -30.75 2.55 25.31
CA VAL A 56 -31.39 3.21 26.45
C VAL A 56 -32.01 4.55 26.05
N ILE A 57 -31.32 5.36 25.24
CA ILE A 57 -31.87 6.62 24.71
C ILE A 57 -33.11 6.34 23.85
N GLY A 58 -33.09 5.30 23.01
CA GLY A 58 -34.25 4.88 22.21
C GLY A 58 -35.47 4.52 23.04
N GLU A 59 -35.28 3.75 24.11
CA GLU A 59 -36.37 3.43 25.05
C GLU A 59 -36.94 4.70 25.70
N ASN A 60 -36.07 5.65 26.05
CA ASN A 60 -36.47 6.90 26.68
C ASN A 60 -37.19 7.87 25.72
N ILE A 61 -36.81 7.89 24.44
CA ILE A 61 -37.51 8.62 23.38
C ILE A 61 -38.90 8.01 23.17
N ALA A 62 -39.03 6.68 23.14
CA ALA A 62 -40.32 6.00 23.01
C ALA A 62 -41.24 6.33 24.20
N LYS A 63 -40.70 6.34 25.43
CA LYS A 63 -41.42 6.77 26.63
C LYS A 63 -41.87 8.23 26.55
N LEU A 64 -40.98 9.13 26.10
CA LEU A 64 -41.33 10.55 25.92
C LEU A 64 -42.46 10.72 24.89
N LYS A 65 -42.38 10.00 23.76
CA LYS A 65 -43.43 10.02 22.73
C LYS A 65 -44.78 9.60 23.28
N ALA A 66 -44.81 8.53 24.07
CA ALA A 66 -46.04 8.05 24.72
C ALA A 66 -46.58 9.03 25.77
N GLU A 67 -45.70 9.61 26.60
CA GLU A 67 -46.07 10.56 27.67
C GLU A 67 -46.74 11.83 27.14
N TYR A 68 -46.32 12.32 25.97
CA TYR A 68 -46.81 13.57 25.38
C TYR A 68 -47.79 13.36 24.21
N ALA A 69 -48.18 12.12 23.91
CA ALA A 69 -49.08 11.80 22.80
C ALA A 69 -50.42 12.54 22.92
N ASP A 70 -51.01 12.56 24.13
CA ASP A 70 -52.28 13.25 24.40
C ASP A 70 -52.16 14.78 24.35
N LEU A 71 -50.93 15.31 24.41
CA LEU A 71 -50.63 16.75 24.37
C LEU A 71 -50.18 17.21 22.97
N LYS A 72 -50.23 16.34 21.96
CA LYS A 72 -49.78 16.62 20.58
C LYS A 72 -50.27 17.95 20.03
N THR A 73 -51.59 18.18 20.03
CA THR A 73 -52.19 19.40 19.47
C THR A 73 -51.71 20.67 20.19
N LEU A 74 -51.46 20.59 21.49
CA LEU A 74 -50.94 21.71 22.28
C LEU A 74 -49.49 21.99 21.88
N ILE A 75 -48.65 20.96 21.83
CA ILE A 75 -47.23 21.06 21.47
C ILE A 75 -47.06 21.61 20.06
N GLU A 76 -47.79 21.08 19.08
CA GLU A 76 -47.68 21.49 17.67
C GLU A 76 -48.04 22.97 17.48
N LYS A 77 -49.06 23.46 18.19
CA LYS A 77 -49.47 24.86 18.15
C LYS A 77 -48.49 25.78 18.87
N SER A 78 -48.01 25.38 20.05
CA SER A 78 -47.16 26.23 20.89
C SER A 78 -45.73 26.34 20.37
N LEU A 79 -45.17 25.25 19.83
CA LEU A 79 -43.79 25.21 19.35
C LEU A 79 -43.68 25.39 17.83
N LEU A 80 -44.80 25.43 17.11
CA LEU A 80 -44.84 25.51 15.63
C LEU A 80 -44.04 24.37 14.96
N ILE A 81 -44.09 23.18 15.58
CA ILE A 81 -43.47 21.95 15.05
C ILE A 81 -44.54 20.93 14.68
N ASN A 82 -44.18 19.95 13.86
CA ASN A 82 -44.97 18.74 13.71
C ASN A 82 -44.44 17.67 14.69
N PHE A 83 -45.33 17.12 15.53
CA PHE A 83 -44.94 16.20 16.59
C PHE A 83 -44.37 14.90 16.03
N GLU A 84 -45.00 14.33 15.00
CA GLU A 84 -44.51 13.09 14.38
C GLU A 84 -43.18 13.30 13.66
N ASP A 85 -43.03 14.42 12.94
CA ASP A 85 -41.79 14.70 12.22
C ASP A 85 -40.61 14.94 13.19
N ALA A 86 -40.87 15.59 14.32
CA ALA A 86 -39.87 15.77 15.37
C ALA A 86 -39.37 14.42 15.91
N PHE A 87 -40.29 13.52 16.25
CA PHE A 87 -39.91 12.16 16.69
C PHE A 87 -39.25 11.34 15.58
N ALA A 88 -39.74 11.40 14.34
CA ALA A 88 -39.13 10.71 13.23
C ALA A 88 -37.69 11.20 12.95
N LYS A 89 -37.43 12.50 13.15
CA LYS A 89 -36.09 13.08 13.00
C LYS A 89 -35.12 12.55 14.06
N ILE A 90 -35.53 12.57 15.34
CA ILE A 90 -34.66 12.12 16.43
C ILE A 90 -34.46 10.59 16.41
N GLU A 91 -35.48 9.83 16.02
CA GLU A 91 -35.39 8.37 15.79
C GLU A 91 -34.42 8.05 14.64
N ARG A 92 -34.49 8.76 13.50
CA ARG A 92 -33.50 8.59 12.41
C ARG A 92 -32.09 8.93 12.85
N ALA A 93 -31.91 10.02 13.60
CA ALA A 93 -30.60 10.40 14.13
C ALA A 93 -30.04 9.31 15.08
N LEU A 94 -30.90 8.72 15.90
CA LEU A 94 -30.53 7.60 16.76
C LEU A 94 -30.15 6.35 15.96
N GLU A 95 -30.91 5.99 14.93
CA GLU A 95 -30.61 4.81 14.10
C GLU A 95 -29.30 4.97 13.30
N VAL A 96 -29.03 6.16 12.76
CA VAL A 96 -27.72 6.48 12.17
C VAL A 96 -26.62 6.24 13.19
N ARG A 97 -26.80 6.75 14.42
CA ARG A 97 -25.81 6.61 15.48
C ARG A 97 -25.58 5.17 15.93
N LYS A 98 -26.63 4.34 15.99
CA LYS A 98 -26.50 2.89 16.25
C LYS A 98 -25.76 2.17 15.11
N GLY A 99 -26.01 2.59 13.87
CA GLY A 99 -25.31 2.12 12.69
C GLY A 99 -23.79 2.34 12.80
N ASP A 100 -23.38 3.56 13.19
CA ASP A 100 -21.97 3.91 13.41
C ASP A 100 -21.31 2.96 14.42
N PHE A 101 -21.94 2.72 15.57
CA PHE A 101 -21.39 1.81 16.59
C PHE A 101 -21.29 0.36 16.14
N THR A 102 -22.25 -0.12 15.35
CA THR A 102 -22.23 -1.49 14.81
C THR A 102 -21.08 -1.68 13.83
N GLN A 103 -20.87 -0.69 12.94
CA GLN A 103 -19.75 -0.67 12.01
C GLN A 103 -18.40 -0.64 12.75
N ILE A 104 -18.27 0.19 13.78
CA ILE A 104 -17.06 0.26 14.61
C ILE A 104 -16.75 -1.10 15.27
N VAL A 105 -17.76 -1.81 15.78
CA VAL A 105 -17.56 -3.14 16.39
C VAL A 105 -17.11 -4.19 15.37
N GLN A 106 -17.69 -4.19 14.17
CA GLN A 106 -17.26 -5.08 13.08
C GLN A 106 -15.81 -4.80 12.68
N LEU A 107 -15.46 -3.53 12.44
CA LEU A 107 -14.11 -3.12 12.10
C LEU A 107 -13.11 -3.44 13.21
N THR A 108 -13.48 -3.24 14.48
CA THR A 108 -12.64 -3.62 15.63
C THR A 108 -12.34 -5.12 15.62
N THR A 109 -13.35 -5.94 15.35
CA THR A 109 -13.20 -7.42 15.32
C THR A 109 -12.32 -7.85 14.15
N GLU A 110 -12.52 -7.25 12.98
CA GLU A 110 -11.71 -7.52 11.79
C GLU A 110 -10.25 -7.10 11.99
N VAL A 111 -10.01 -5.87 12.49
CA VAL A 111 -8.66 -5.38 12.82
C VAL A 111 -7.99 -6.25 13.89
N GLY A 112 -8.75 -6.74 14.88
CA GLY A 112 -8.25 -7.68 15.88
C GLY A 112 -7.81 -9.02 15.27
N SER A 113 -8.62 -9.61 14.41
CA SER A 113 -8.28 -10.86 13.70
C SER A 113 -7.06 -10.69 12.78
N LEU A 114 -7.00 -9.58 12.02
CA LEU A 114 -5.87 -9.26 11.16
C LEU A 114 -4.58 -9.05 11.99
N LYS A 115 -4.69 -8.40 13.16
CA LYS A 115 -3.58 -8.21 14.10
C LYS A 115 -3.02 -9.54 14.58
N ASP A 116 -3.86 -10.48 15.01
CA ASP A 116 -3.40 -11.78 15.51
C ASP A 116 -2.61 -12.52 14.42
N ARG A 117 -3.08 -12.44 13.17
CA ARG A 117 -2.39 -13.03 12.02
C ARG A 117 -1.08 -12.34 11.67
N VAL A 118 -1.00 -11.01 11.80
CA VAL A 118 0.26 -10.25 11.64
C VAL A 118 1.27 -10.66 12.72
N SER A 119 0.82 -10.87 13.96
CA SER A 119 1.67 -11.31 15.06
C SER A 119 2.22 -12.72 14.83
N GLU A 120 1.36 -13.65 14.41
CA GLU A 120 1.74 -15.02 14.07
C GLU A 120 2.80 -15.05 12.96
N LEU A 121 2.54 -14.38 11.84
CA LEU A 121 3.49 -14.30 10.73
C LEU A 121 4.82 -13.66 11.15
N SER A 122 4.77 -12.64 12.01
CA SER A 122 5.99 -12.00 12.54
C SER A 122 6.81 -12.96 13.40
N GLN A 123 6.17 -13.77 14.24
CA GLN A 123 6.86 -14.79 15.03
C GLN A 123 7.47 -15.89 14.13
N GLN A 124 6.73 -16.33 13.11
CA GLN A 124 7.25 -17.27 12.12
C GLN A 124 8.47 -16.70 11.38
N ASN A 125 8.44 -15.42 11.00
CA ASN A 125 9.55 -14.74 10.33
C ASN A 125 10.81 -14.74 11.19
N VAL A 126 10.71 -14.45 12.49
CA VAL A 126 11.85 -14.54 13.42
C VAL A 126 12.46 -15.94 13.42
N GLY A 127 11.62 -16.98 13.49
CA GLY A 127 12.06 -18.37 13.48
C GLY A 127 12.76 -18.75 12.16
N LEU A 128 12.21 -18.34 11.02
CA LEU A 128 12.80 -18.60 9.71
C LEU A 128 14.13 -17.85 9.53
N ILE A 129 14.21 -16.58 9.95
CA ILE A 129 15.45 -15.80 9.92
C ILE A 129 16.55 -16.49 10.74
N ALA A 130 16.23 -17.00 11.93
CA ALA A 130 17.19 -17.71 12.76
C ALA A 130 17.70 -18.99 12.08
N GLN A 131 16.81 -19.77 11.45
CA GLN A 131 17.18 -20.99 10.71
C GLN A 131 18.03 -20.68 9.48
N ILE A 132 17.68 -19.63 8.72
CA ILE A 132 18.45 -19.17 7.55
C ILE A 132 19.87 -18.79 7.97
N ARG A 133 20.03 -17.98 9.02
CA ARG A 133 21.35 -17.61 9.55
C ARG A 133 22.17 -18.83 9.95
N GLN A 134 21.55 -19.78 10.64
CA GLN A 134 22.23 -20.99 11.08
C GLN A 134 22.75 -21.82 9.90
N LEU A 135 21.95 -22.00 8.86
CA LEU A 135 22.36 -22.70 7.64
C LEU A 135 23.39 -21.93 6.82
N GLN A 136 23.36 -20.59 6.86
CA GLN A 136 24.33 -19.77 6.15
C GLN A 136 25.75 -19.87 6.72
N ILE A 137 25.88 -20.04 8.03
CA ILE A 137 27.16 -20.13 8.76
C ILE A 137 27.80 -21.53 8.62
N GLN A 138 27.05 -22.55 8.17
CA GLN A 138 27.62 -23.87 7.92
C GLN A 138 28.67 -23.82 6.81
N SER A 139 29.90 -24.24 7.14
CA SER A 139 31.07 -24.19 6.25
C SER A 139 30.98 -25.11 5.04
N ASN A 140 30.25 -26.23 5.13
CA ASN A 140 30.06 -27.19 4.05
C ASN A 140 28.56 -27.32 3.77
N LYS A 141 28.07 -26.60 2.75
CA LYS A 141 26.69 -26.71 2.30
C LYS A 141 26.61 -27.85 1.29
N ASP A 142 26.08 -28.99 1.71
CA ASP A 142 25.70 -30.04 0.78
C ASP A 142 24.42 -29.64 -0.01
N ALA A 143 24.08 -30.40 -1.04
CA ALA A 143 22.91 -30.12 -1.87
C ALA A 143 21.61 -30.06 -1.05
N GLN A 144 21.53 -30.82 0.05
CA GLN A 144 20.37 -30.84 0.94
C GLN A 144 20.27 -29.56 1.79
N ALA A 145 21.38 -29.05 2.29
CA ALA A 145 21.46 -27.78 3.01
C ALA A 145 21.12 -26.60 2.08
N ILE A 146 21.57 -26.63 0.82
CA ILE A 146 21.22 -25.62 -0.19
C ILE A 146 19.72 -25.66 -0.50
N ALA A 147 19.15 -26.86 -0.70
CA ALA A 147 17.71 -27.02 -0.95
C ALA A 147 16.87 -26.55 0.25
N SER A 148 17.32 -26.86 1.47
CA SER A 148 16.65 -26.42 2.71
C SER A 148 16.72 -24.91 2.87
N LEU A 149 17.89 -24.31 2.62
CA LEU A 149 18.06 -22.85 2.64
C LEU A 149 17.13 -22.17 1.62
N SER A 150 17.09 -22.68 0.38
CA SER A 150 16.20 -22.13 -0.66
C SER A 150 14.72 -22.21 -0.26
N LYS A 151 14.29 -23.32 0.34
CA LYS A 151 12.93 -23.49 0.84
C LYS A 151 12.60 -22.49 1.96
N LEU A 152 13.50 -22.33 2.93
CA LEU A 152 13.30 -21.40 4.05
C LEU A 152 13.26 -19.94 3.59
N VAL A 153 14.10 -19.57 2.63
CA VAL A 153 14.07 -18.23 2.02
C VAL A 153 12.75 -17.99 1.29
N ALA A 154 12.27 -18.96 0.52
CA ALA A 154 10.98 -18.85 -0.18
C ALA A 154 9.81 -18.73 0.80
N GLN A 155 9.83 -19.49 1.90
CA GLN A 155 8.81 -19.41 2.94
C GLN A 155 8.84 -18.07 3.67
N LEU A 156 10.03 -17.59 4.05
CA LEU A 156 10.19 -16.29 4.70
C LEU A 156 9.69 -15.16 3.81
N LYS A 157 10.02 -15.21 2.51
CA LYS A 157 9.52 -14.25 1.53
C LYS A 157 7.99 -14.24 1.47
N SER A 158 7.36 -15.41 1.34
CA SER A 158 5.90 -15.50 1.28
C SER A 158 5.22 -14.98 2.56
N ASN A 159 5.80 -15.27 3.73
CA ASN A 159 5.26 -14.79 4.99
C ASN A 159 5.38 -13.26 5.15
N ILE A 160 6.49 -12.66 4.69
CA ILE A 160 6.66 -11.20 4.66
C ILE A 160 5.62 -10.58 3.72
N GLU A 161 5.46 -11.11 2.50
CA GLU A 161 4.47 -10.63 1.53
C GLU A 161 3.04 -10.64 2.12
N GLN A 162 2.61 -11.77 2.69
CA GLN A 162 1.29 -11.90 3.30
C GLN A 162 1.09 -10.93 4.46
N ARG A 163 2.08 -10.77 5.33
CA ARG A 163 1.96 -9.85 6.46
C ARG A 163 1.86 -8.40 5.98
N ASP A 164 2.66 -8.02 4.99
CA ASP A 164 2.68 -6.66 4.47
C ASP A 164 1.32 -6.30 3.83
N GLU A 165 0.68 -7.26 3.16
CA GLU A 165 -0.70 -7.14 2.68
C GLU A 165 -1.70 -6.96 3.83
N LEU A 166 -1.59 -7.74 4.91
CA LEU A 166 -2.47 -7.62 6.07
C LEU A 166 -2.32 -6.26 6.77
N VAL A 167 -1.09 -5.77 6.94
CA VAL A 167 -0.83 -4.45 7.54
C VAL A 167 -1.42 -3.34 6.66
N ARG A 168 -1.31 -3.47 5.33
CA ARG A 168 -1.97 -2.55 4.39
C ARG A 168 -3.50 -2.60 4.51
N GLY A 169 -4.07 -3.80 4.62
CA GLY A 169 -5.51 -3.99 4.82
C GLY A 169 -6.02 -3.35 6.12
N ILE A 170 -5.29 -3.50 7.22
CA ILE A 170 -5.60 -2.82 8.49
C ILE A 170 -5.60 -1.30 8.26
N VAL A 171 -4.55 -0.79 7.63
CA VAL A 171 -4.40 0.64 7.35
C VAL A 171 -5.57 1.17 6.49
N ASP A 172 -5.93 0.48 5.41
CA ASP A 172 -7.01 0.87 4.51
C ASP A 172 -8.38 0.82 5.20
N SER A 173 -8.61 -0.20 6.03
CA SER A 173 -9.83 -0.36 6.83
C SER A 173 -10.00 0.80 7.83
N LEU A 174 -8.92 1.15 8.54
CA LEU A 174 -8.89 2.32 9.41
C LEU A 174 -9.11 3.63 8.63
N MET A 175 -8.65 3.69 7.37
CA MET A 175 -8.86 4.87 6.53
C MET A 175 -10.29 5.05 6.05
N GLN A 176 -10.98 3.97 5.67
CA GLN A 176 -12.37 4.06 5.25
C GLN A 176 -13.25 4.68 6.32
N GLU A 177 -12.98 4.36 7.59
CA GLU A 177 -13.67 4.97 8.72
C GLU A 177 -13.37 6.48 8.77
N PHE A 178 -12.10 6.87 8.73
CA PHE A 178 -11.69 8.28 8.77
C PHE A 178 -12.23 9.16 7.65
N VAL A 179 -12.39 8.61 6.45
CA VAL A 179 -12.90 9.36 5.28
C VAL A 179 -14.43 9.45 5.31
N LYS A 180 -15.11 8.43 5.86
CA LYS A 180 -16.57 8.39 5.94
C LYS A 180 -17.12 9.19 7.11
N THR A 181 -16.34 9.46 8.16
CA THR A 181 -16.82 10.28 9.27
C THR A 181 -16.74 11.78 8.95
N PRO A 182 -17.87 12.50 8.83
CA PRO A 182 -17.85 13.94 8.59
C PRO A 182 -17.34 14.68 9.83
N GLY A 183 -16.09 15.18 9.77
CA GLY A 183 -15.56 16.36 10.47
C GLY A 183 -15.62 16.48 12.00
N THR A 184 -16.43 15.72 12.72
CA THR A 184 -16.66 15.90 14.15
C THR A 184 -16.90 14.56 14.80
N LEU A 185 -15.85 13.73 14.88
CA LEU A 185 -15.81 12.82 16.02
C LEU A 185 -15.63 13.68 17.27
N ASN A 186 -16.59 13.67 18.20
CA ASN A 186 -16.42 14.31 19.50
C ASN A 186 -15.28 13.60 20.28
N GLU A 187 -14.68 14.26 21.27
CA GLU A 187 -13.51 13.69 21.99
C GLU A 187 -13.82 12.37 22.72
N ALA A 188 -15.09 12.10 23.06
CA ALA A 188 -15.51 10.82 23.64
C ALA A 188 -15.63 9.71 22.59
N GLU A 189 -16.08 10.02 21.37
CA GLU A 189 -16.13 9.09 20.23
C GLU A 189 -14.72 8.69 19.78
N LYS A 190 -13.82 9.68 19.74
CA LYS A 190 -12.39 9.45 19.66
C LYS A 190 -11.99 8.49 20.78
N GLN A 191 -12.11 8.85 22.04
CA GLN A 191 -11.67 7.97 23.15
C GLN A 191 -12.25 6.54 23.17
N ASN A 192 -13.47 6.31 22.66
CA ASN A 192 -14.06 4.97 22.62
C ASN A 192 -13.61 4.12 21.43
N VAL A 193 -13.32 4.73 20.27
CA VAL A 193 -12.56 4.08 19.20
C VAL A 193 -11.12 3.80 19.68
N PHE A 194 -10.52 4.74 20.42
CA PHE A 194 -9.16 4.65 20.99
C PHE A 194 -8.99 3.52 22.02
N LYS A 195 -10.06 3.07 22.69
CA LYS A 195 -9.97 2.00 23.71
C LYS A 195 -10.06 0.59 23.12
N LYS A 196 -10.44 0.44 21.85
CA LYS A 196 -10.73 -0.86 21.24
C LYS A 196 -9.70 -1.31 20.20
N VAL A 197 -8.96 -0.37 19.62
CA VAL A 197 -7.76 -0.66 18.83
C VAL A 197 -6.55 -0.36 19.71
N ASP A 198 -5.77 -1.37 20.05
CA ASP A 198 -4.63 -1.24 20.93
C ASP A 198 -3.51 -0.42 20.23
N ASN A 199 -3.46 0.90 20.48
CA ASN A 199 -2.62 1.89 19.79
C ASN A 199 -1.13 1.50 19.71
N GLY A 200 -0.62 0.77 20.72
CA GLY A 200 0.74 0.27 20.73
C GLY A 200 1.03 -0.73 19.62
N ASN A 201 0.01 -1.40 19.08
CA ASN A 201 0.19 -2.48 18.11
C ASN A 201 0.19 -2.00 16.64
N LEU A 202 -0.48 -0.90 16.28
CA LEU A 202 -0.49 -0.43 14.87
C LEU A 202 0.88 0.08 14.44
N PHE A 203 1.44 1.04 15.17
CA PHE A 203 2.77 1.59 14.86
C PHE A 203 3.85 0.53 15.01
N TYR A 204 3.75 -0.33 16.03
CA TYR A 204 4.62 -1.49 16.17
C TYR A 204 4.57 -2.40 14.94
N ASN A 205 3.38 -2.70 14.40
CA ASN A 205 3.25 -3.53 13.20
C ASN A 205 3.87 -2.87 11.96
N ILE A 206 3.74 -1.54 11.82
CA ILE A 206 4.38 -0.78 10.73
C ILE A 206 5.91 -0.86 10.86
N GLU A 207 6.44 -0.54 12.04
CA GLU A 207 7.88 -0.62 12.33
C GLU A 207 8.39 -2.05 12.11
N ARG A 208 7.66 -3.05 12.61
CA ARG A 208 7.99 -4.46 12.45
C ARG A 208 8.03 -4.86 10.99
N THR A 209 7.08 -4.38 10.19
CA THR A 209 7.06 -4.65 8.76
C THR A 209 8.31 -4.14 8.06
N ILE A 210 8.68 -2.89 8.30
CA ILE A 210 9.86 -2.28 7.70
C ILE A 210 11.13 -3.00 8.21
N SER A 211 11.20 -3.27 9.51
CA SER A 211 12.33 -3.95 10.14
C SER A 211 12.55 -5.35 9.57
N ASP A 212 11.50 -6.16 9.41
CA ASP A 212 11.64 -7.52 8.89
C ASP A 212 12.01 -7.53 7.41
N ASN A 213 11.53 -6.58 6.61
CA ASN A 213 11.99 -6.40 5.23
C ASN A 213 13.49 -6.06 5.18
N ILE A 214 13.95 -5.16 6.07
CA ILE A 214 15.38 -4.84 6.22
C ILE A 214 16.17 -6.07 6.66
N GLN A 215 15.66 -6.86 7.60
CA GLN A 215 16.34 -8.06 8.11
C GLN A 215 16.39 -9.17 7.06
N PHE A 216 15.34 -9.35 6.26
CA PHE A 216 15.30 -10.28 5.14
C PHE A 216 16.49 -10.02 4.20
N MET A 217 16.65 -8.77 3.76
CA MET A 217 17.76 -8.39 2.88
C MET A 217 19.14 -8.65 3.49
N LYS A 218 19.29 -8.58 4.82
CA LYS A 218 20.56 -8.86 5.50
C LYS A 218 20.91 -10.35 5.51
N VAL A 219 19.92 -11.23 5.44
CA VAL A 219 20.09 -12.68 5.60
C VAL A 219 19.84 -13.44 4.32
N THR A 220 19.52 -12.79 3.20
CA THR A 220 19.29 -13.47 1.92
C THR A 220 20.02 -12.77 0.79
N GLU A 221 20.65 -13.56 -0.09
CA GLU A 221 21.06 -13.03 -1.39
C GLU A 221 19.81 -12.81 -2.23
N THR A 222 19.60 -11.58 -2.67
CA THR A 222 18.35 -11.16 -3.30
C THR A 222 18.55 -11.10 -4.81
N LYS A 223 17.77 -11.85 -5.57
CA LYS A 223 17.85 -11.84 -7.04
C LYS A 223 17.37 -10.48 -7.60
N PRO A 224 17.74 -10.10 -8.83
CA PRO A 224 17.29 -8.84 -9.43
C PRO A 224 15.77 -8.67 -9.40
N GLU A 225 15.02 -9.73 -9.71
CA GLU A 225 13.55 -9.71 -9.73
C GLU A 225 12.96 -9.53 -8.32
N ASP A 226 13.62 -10.12 -7.32
CA ASP A 226 13.22 -9.99 -5.91
C ASP A 226 13.45 -8.56 -5.42
N LEU A 227 14.58 -7.94 -5.77
CA LEU A 227 14.88 -6.54 -5.43
C LEU A 227 13.87 -5.57 -6.06
N SER A 228 13.46 -5.80 -7.31
CA SER A 228 12.43 -4.98 -7.96
C SER A 228 11.09 -5.07 -7.24
N LYS A 229 10.65 -6.29 -6.90
CA LYS A 229 9.41 -6.49 -6.13
C LYS A 229 9.46 -5.80 -4.77
N MET A 230 10.56 -5.97 -4.03
CA MET A 230 10.75 -5.31 -2.74
C MET A 230 10.78 -3.78 -2.87
N LYS A 231 11.33 -3.25 -3.97
CA LYS A 231 11.32 -1.81 -4.26
C LYS A 231 9.91 -1.29 -4.53
N GLY A 232 9.10 -2.07 -5.25
CA GLY A 232 7.66 -1.80 -5.41
C GLY A 232 6.92 -1.78 -4.08
N GLN A 233 7.13 -2.79 -3.23
CA GLN A 233 6.54 -2.87 -1.88
C GLN A 233 6.92 -1.68 -1.01
N TYR A 234 8.21 -1.32 -0.98
CA TYR A 234 8.70 -0.11 -0.32
C TYR A 234 7.96 1.13 -0.82
N ARG A 235 7.88 1.34 -2.14
CA ARG A 235 7.26 2.53 -2.72
C ARG A 235 5.79 2.64 -2.33
N ASP A 236 5.06 1.55 -2.46
CA ASP A 236 3.64 1.50 -2.14
C ASP A 236 3.41 1.77 -0.65
N PHE A 237 4.19 1.10 0.21
CA PHE A 237 4.01 1.24 1.65
C PHE A 237 4.42 2.63 2.15
N ASN A 238 5.54 3.16 1.66
CA ASN A 238 5.98 4.52 1.97
C ASN A 238 4.97 5.57 1.45
N LYS A 239 4.38 5.36 0.28
CA LYS A 239 3.35 6.25 -0.26
C LYS A 239 2.13 6.30 0.67
N VAL A 240 1.63 5.14 1.09
CA VAL A 240 0.52 5.05 2.06
C VAL A 240 0.92 5.75 3.36
N TRP A 241 2.07 5.38 3.94
CA TRP A 241 2.56 5.98 5.18
C TRP A 241 2.66 7.51 5.09
N ARG A 242 3.22 8.08 4.03
CA ARG A 242 3.33 9.55 3.86
C ARG A 242 1.97 10.24 3.76
N GLN A 243 0.96 9.57 3.22
CA GLN A 243 -0.38 10.14 3.08
C GLN A 243 -1.16 10.14 4.40
N ILE A 244 -0.93 9.14 5.26
CA ILE A 244 -1.84 8.86 6.37
C ILE A 244 -1.17 8.72 7.73
N GLY A 245 0.13 8.45 7.79
CA GLY A 245 0.92 8.31 9.02
C GLY A 245 0.76 9.49 9.98
N PRO A 246 0.83 10.75 9.51
CA PRO A 246 0.56 11.91 10.36
C PRO A 246 -0.86 11.95 10.92
N LYS A 247 -1.88 11.58 10.13
CA LYS A 247 -3.29 11.53 10.57
C LYS A 247 -3.52 10.41 11.58
N LEU A 248 -2.94 9.24 11.34
CA LEU A 248 -2.95 8.14 12.31
C LEU A 248 -2.28 8.56 13.62
N ALA A 249 -1.14 9.24 13.55
CA ALA A 249 -0.45 9.74 14.73
C ALA A 249 -1.28 10.79 15.47
N GLU A 250 -2.01 11.66 14.76
CA GLU A 250 -2.89 12.64 15.38
C GLU A 250 -3.98 12.00 16.26
N VAL A 251 -4.45 10.85 15.83
CA VAL A 251 -5.56 10.10 16.42
C VAL A 251 -5.06 9.18 17.52
N TYR A 252 -4.02 8.39 17.24
CA TYR A 252 -3.66 7.25 18.08
C TYR A 252 -2.51 7.53 19.05
N LEU A 253 -1.81 8.66 18.92
CA LEU A 253 -0.68 9.00 19.79
C LEU A 253 -0.94 10.23 20.65
N ASN A 254 -0.34 10.24 21.83
CA ASN A 254 -0.30 11.42 22.69
C ASN A 254 0.59 12.51 22.06
N ARG A 255 0.26 13.78 22.31
CA ARG A 255 0.94 14.94 21.69
C ARG A 255 2.47 14.92 21.82
N ARG A 256 3.00 14.33 22.90
CA ARG A 256 4.43 14.22 23.19
C ARG A 256 5.15 13.20 22.29
N ASP A 257 4.47 12.15 21.86
CA ASP A 257 5.10 11.00 21.20
C ASP A 257 4.94 11.04 19.67
N LYS A 258 3.98 11.84 19.16
CA LYS A 258 3.65 11.99 17.73
C LYS A 258 4.89 12.22 16.85
N SER A 259 5.63 13.28 17.11
CA SER A 259 6.75 13.69 16.26
C SER A 259 7.88 12.67 16.30
N MET A 260 8.12 12.04 17.45
CA MET A 260 9.16 11.02 17.61
C MET A 260 8.81 9.75 16.85
N GLN A 261 7.57 9.27 16.98
CA GLN A 261 7.10 8.05 16.32
C GLN A 261 7.10 8.21 14.79
N ILE A 262 6.63 9.35 14.29
CA ILE A 262 6.65 9.64 12.85
C ILE A 262 8.08 9.67 12.33
N ALA A 263 8.97 10.42 13.00
CA ALA A 263 10.36 10.51 12.59
C ALA A 263 11.08 9.16 12.62
N ASN A 264 10.76 8.30 13.60
CA ASN A 264 11.32 6.95 13.66
C ASN A 264 10.93 6.13 12.42
N ILE A 265 9.64 6.07 12.09
CA ILE A 265 9.14 5.30 10.94
C ILE A 265 9.69 5.88 9.63
N ASP A 266 9.74 7.21 9.48
CA ASP A 266 10.34 7.87 8.31
C ASP A 266 11.81 7.48 8.13
N ASN A 267 12.58 7.45 9.22
CA ASN A 267 13.97 7.00 9.20
C ASN A 267 14.10 5.52 8.82
N MET A 268 13.19 4.66 9.29
CA MET A 268 13.18 3.25 8.90
C MET A 268 12.88 3.07 7.40
N PHE A 269 11.95 3.84 6.83
CA PHE A 269 11.72 3.86 5.38
C PHE A 269 12.95 4.35 4.61
N ALA A 270 13.65 5.38 5.12
CA ALA A 270 14.89 5.85 4.51
C ALA A 270 15.99 4.78 4.54
N GLU A 271 16.15 4.07 5.67
CA GLU A 271 17.10 2.95 5.78
C GLU A 271 16.74 1.82 4.79
N TRP A 272 15.47 1.44 4.71
CA TRP A 272 15.03 0.39 3.79
C TRP A 272 15.33 0.77 2.33
N ASN A 273 15.00 2.00 1.94
CA ASN A 273 15.28 2.51 0.61
C ASN A 273 16.79 2.53 0.28
N ALA A 274 17.60 2.98 1.24
CA ALA A 274 19.06 3.03 1.08
C ALA A 274 19.63 1.62 0.89
N ARG A 275 19.19 0.65 1.70
CA ARG A 275 19.61 -0.74 1.56
C ARG A 275 19.22 -1.35 0.21
N LEU A 276 18.01 -1.08 -0.27
CA LEU A 276 17.58 -1.56 -1.60
C LEU A 276 18.47 -0.99 -2.70
N ASN A 277 18.78 0.31 -2.61
CA ASN A 277 19.67 0.95 -3.58
C ASN A 277 21.09 0.37 -3.53
N ASP A 278 21.63 0.20 -2.32
CA ASP A 278 22.98 -0.34 -2.11
C ASP A 278 23.09 -1.78 -2.62
N GLU A 279 22.08 -2.62 -2.42
CA GLU A 279 22.09 -4.01 -2.89
C GLU A 279 21.98 -4.07 -4.43
N MET A 280 21.09 -3.27 -5.03
CA MET A 280 20.96 -3.20 -6.49
C MET A 280 22.27 -2.73 -7.14
N TRP A 281 22.84 -1.61 -6.69
CA TRP A 281 24.12 -1.14 -7.22
C TRP A 281 25.27 -2.08 -6.88
N GLY A 282 25.29 -2.67 -5.69
CA GLY A 282 26.28 -3.64 -5.25
C GLY A 282 26.35 -4.87 -6.16
N ASN A 283 25.18 -5.34 -6.62
CA ASN A 283 25.08 -6.45 -7.57
C ASN A 283 25.59 -6.06 -8.95
N VAL A 284 25.25 -4.87 -9.46
CA VAL A 284 25.80 -4.38 -10.74
C VAL A 284 27.32 -4.23 -10.67
N ASN A 285 27.86 -3.65 -9.58
CA ASN A 285 29.31 -3.57 -9.37
C ASN A 285 29.98 -4.95 -9.35
N ARG A 286 29.32 -5.96 -8.78
CA ARG A 286 29.84 -7.33 -8.69
C ARG A 286 30.06 -7.93 -10.08
N LEU A 287 29.17 -7.68 -11.04
CA LEU A 287 29.30 -8.18 -12.40
C LEU A 287 30.62 -7.76 -13.07
N PHE A 288 31.03 -6.50 -12.87
CA PHE A 288 32.32 -6.01 -13.39
C PHE A 288 33.51 -6.61 -12.65
N ARG A 289 33.45 -6.68 -11.31
CA ARG A 289 34.53 -7.24 -10.48
C ARG A 289 34.76 -8.72 -10.75
N ASP A 290 33.70 -9.50 -10.97
CA ASP A 290 33.79 -10.94 -11.23
C ASP A 290 34.51 -11.22 -12.56
N GLN A 291 34.39 -10.31 -13.53
CA GLN A 291 35.17 -10.33 -14.78
C GLN A 291 36.52 -9.59 -14.67
N LYS A 292 36.93 -9.21 -13.45
CA LYS A 292 38.19 -8.50 -13.16
C LYS A 292 38.34 -7.17 -13.91
N LEU A 293 37.23 -6.52 -14.23
CA LEU A 293 37.21 -5.21 -14.87
C LEU A 293 37.38 -4.13 -13.79
N ALA A 294 38.35 -3.24 -13.97
CA ALA A 294 38.70 -2.18 -13.03
C ALA A 294 37.78 -0.96 -13.13
N VAL A 295 36.47 -1.18 -13.23
CA VAL A 295 35.47 -0.11 -13.20
C VAL A 295 35.40 0.44 -11.77
N LEU A 296 35.46 1.77 -11.63
CA LEU A 296 35.35 2.41 -10.33
C LEU A 296 33.98 2.10 -9.67
N PRO A 297 33.92 1.92 -8.34
CA PRO A 297 32.65 1.64 -7.67
C PRO A 297 31.65 2.78 -7.80
N PHE A 298 30.38 2.44 -7.97
CA PHE A 298 29.26 3.41 -8.07
C PHE A 298 28.07 3.03 -7.19
N ARG A 299 27.28 4.04 -6.78
CA ARG A 299 26.06 3.90 -5.97
C ARG A 299 24.88 4.73 -6.49
N SER A 300 25.00 5.29 -7.69
CA SER A 300 23.94 6.06 -8.36
C SER A 300 24.07 5.96 -9.88
N GLY A 301 23.01 6.30 -10.60
CA GLY A 301 23.02 6.30 -12.07
C GLY A 301 24.07 7.25 -12.66
N GLU A 302 24.30 8.40 -12.04
CA GLU A 302 25.35 9.35 -12.46
C GLU A 302 26.75 8.78 -12.22
N GLN A 303 27.00 8.21 -11.04
CA GLN A 303 28.27 7.56 -10.73
C GLN A 303 28.53 6.35 -11.63
N PHE A 304 27.49 5.59 -11.98
CA PHE A 304 27.57 4.48 -12.92
C PHE A 304 28.05 4.96 -14.30
N VAL A 305 27.39 5.99 -14.86
CA VAL A 305 27.76 6.57 -16.15
C VAL A 305 29.21 7.06 -16.12
N ASN A 306 29.58 7.83 -15.10
CA ASN A 306 30.93 8.38 -14.97
C ASN A 306 31.97 7.27 -14.86
N SER A 307 31.73 6.26 -14.02
CA SER A 307 32.68 5.16 -13.80
C SER A 307 32.87 4.29 -15.04
N VAL A 308 31.77 3.98 -15.74
CA VAL A 308 31.83 3.20 -16.97
C VAL A 308 32.51 4.01 -18.08
N ASN A 309 32.12 5.27 -18.28
CA ASN A 309 32.73 6.11 -19.31
C ASN A 309 34.22 6.33 -19.04
N SER A 310 34.63 6.60 -17.80
CA SER A 310 36.04 6.72 -17.45
C SER A 310 36.82 5.44 -17.72
N PHE A 311 36.27 4.28 -17.38
CA PHE A 311 36.91 3.00 -17.71
C PHE A 311 37.10 2.83 -19.22
N VAL A 312 36.04 3.09 -20.00
CA VAL A 312 36.10 3.01 -21.46
C VAL A 312 37.11 4.02 -22.04
N ASP A 313 37.15 5.24 -21.52
CA ASP A 313 38.09 6.29 -21.92
C ASP A 313 39.54 5.87 -21.73
N ASP A 314 39.83 5.25 -20.59
CA ASP A 314 41.18 4.80 -20.25
C ASP A 314 41.58 3.60 -21.11
N GLU A 315 40.66 2.68 -21.41
CA GLU A 315 40.91 1.60 -22.36
C GLU A 315 41.14 2.10 -23.79
N ILE A 316 40.41 3.13 -24.22
CA ILE A 316 40.64 3.81 -25.50
C ILE A 316 42.02 4.48 -25.54
N LYS A 317 42.38 5.27 -24.51
CA LYS A 317 43.67 5.98 -24.46
C LYS A 317 44.86 5.04 -24.44
N ASN A 318 44.72 3.87 -23.80
CA ASN A 318 45.78 2.86 -23.71
C ASN A 318 45.84 1.92 -24.92
N TYR A 319 44.95 2.10 -25.91
CA TYR A 319 45.01 1.37 -27.17
C TYR A 319 46.32 1.70 -27.92
N GLY A 320 47.08 0.66 -28.29
CA GLY A 320 48.42 0.80 -28.88
C GLY A 320 49.58 0.80 -27.87
N VAL A 321 49.30 1.00 -26.57
CA VAL A 321 50.26 0.74 -25.49
C VAL A 321 50.16 -0.72 -25.02
N LYS A 322 48.93 -1.24 -24.94
CA LYS A 322 48.65 -2.66 -24.67
C LYS A 322 48.77 -3.50 -25.94
N ARG A 323 48.93 -4.83 -25.79
CA ARG A 323 48.85 -5.76 -26.92
C ARG A 323 47.42 -5.76 -27.48
N SER A 324 47.27 -5.75 -28.80
CA SER A 324 45.95 -5.69 -29.47
C SER A 324 45.00 -6.80 -28.99
N SER A 325 45.49 -8.03 -28.79
CA SER A 325 44.70 -9.14 -28.24
C SER A 325 44.19 -8.89 -26.80
N GLU A 326 44.95 -8.16 -25.99
CA GLU A 326 44.58 -7.83 -24.61
C GLU A 326 43.46 -6.77 -24.59
N SER A 327 43.57 -5.76 -25.46
CA SER A 327 42.51 -4.76 -25.65
C SER A 327 41.23 -5.39 -26.18
N GLU A 328 41.30 -6.29 -27.18
CA GLU A 328 40.13 -7.03 -27.68
C GLU A 328 39.49 -7.91 -26.60
N ASN A 329 40.30 -8.66 -25.84
CA ASN A 329 39.79 -9.49 -24.75
C ASN A 329 39.09 -8.66 -23.67
N THR A 330 39.64 -7.48 -23.32
CA THR A 330 39.04 -6.58 -22.33
C THR A 330 37.72 -6.00 -22.84
N TYR A 331 37.67 -5.63 -24.13
CA TYR A 331 36.43 -5.19 -24.79
C TYR A 331 35.35 -6.28 -24.71
N TYR A 332 35.62 -7.51 -25.16
CA TYR A 332 34.64 -8.59 -25.14
C TYR A 332 34.27 -9.07 -23.72
N ALA A 333 35.20 -9.03 -22.77
CA ALA A 333 34.88 -9.27 -21.36
C ALA A 333 33.90 -8.21 -20.83
N PHE A 334 34.09 -6.95 -21.18
CA PHE A 334 33.18 -5.87 -20.80
C PHE A 334 31.83 -5.99 -21.51
N THR A 335 31.80 -6.11 -22.84
CA THR A 335 30.57 -6.04 -23.63
C THR A 335 29.78 -7.34 -23.57
N ASP A 336 30.40 -8.44 -23.94
CA ASP A 336 29.71 -9.71 -24.23
C ASP A 336 29.53 -10.56 -22.97
N SER A 337 30.33 -10.31 -21.94
CA SER A 337 30.25 -11.06 -20.67
C SER A 337 29.54 -10.29 -19.55
N VAL A 338 29.53 -8.95 -19.59
CA VAL A 338 28.92 -8.12 -18.53
C VAL A 338 27.80 -7.24 -19.07
N TYR A 339 28.14 -6.26 -19.92
CA TYR A 339 27.24 -5.16 -20.23
C TYR A 339 26.02 -5.61 -21.04
N PHE A 340 26.21 -6.10 -22.26
CA PHE A 340 25.10 -6.52 -23.14
C PHE A 340 24.49 -7.87 -22.73
N LYS A 341 25.21 -8.67 -21.94
CA LYS A 341 24.70 -9.96 -21.45
C LYS A 341 23.80 -9.83 -20.23
N THR A 342 24.07 -8.88 -19.33
CA THR A 342 23.38 -8.84 -18.03
C THR A 342 23.05 -7.42 -17.59
N VAL A 343 23.95 -6.44 -17.71
CA VAL A 343 23.66 -5.08 -17.25
C VAL A 343 22.53 -4.44 -18.06
N GLU A 344 22.64 -4.41 -19.38
CA GLU A 344 21.61 -3.81 -20.25
C GLU A 344 20.28 -4.57 -20.20
N PRO A 345 20.20 -5.90 -20.44
CA PRO A 345 18.90 -6.56 -20.54
C PRO A 345 18.19 -6.76 -19.19
N VAL A 346 18.93 -6.84 -18.08
CA VAL A 346 18.35 -7.13 -16.75
C VAL A 346 18.35 -5.90 -15.85
N TRP A 347 19.50 -5.25 -15.66
CA TRP A 347 19.63 -4.21 -14.65
C TRP A 347 19.16 -2.85 -15.11
N ILE A 348 19.45 -2.42 -16.34
CA ILE A 348 19.07 -1.09 -16.83
C ILE A 348 17.54 -0.88 -16.76
N PRO A 349 16.68 -1.80 -17.28
CA PRO A 349 15.23 -1.66 -17.16
C PRO A 349 14.77 -1.52 -15.70
N LEU A 350 15.32 -2.36 -14.81
CA LEU A 350 14.98 -2.33 -13.38
C LEU A 350 15.40 -1.02 -12.72
N LEU A 351 16.58 -0.51 -13.04
CA LEU A 351 17.08 0.74 -12.48
C LEU A 351 16.29 1.96 -13.01
N ILE A 352 15.86 1.94 -14.27
CA ILE A 352 15.01 2.99 -14.86
C ILE A 352 13.61 2.96 -14.24
N GLU A 353 12.96 1.80 -14.20
CA GLU A 353 11.62 1.62 -13.60
C GLU A 353 11.59 2.13 -12.14
N ASN A 354 12.70 1.99 -11.43
CA ASN A 354 12.85 2.39 -10.04
C ASN A 354 13.46 3.80 -9.84
N ASN A 355 13.56 4.60 -10.90
CA ASN A 355 14.12 5.97 -10.89
C ASN A 355 15.54 6.08 -10.33
N MET A 356 16.36 5.04 -10.50
CA MET A 356 17.75 5.00 -10.07
C MET A 356 18.71 5.43 -11.18
N MET A 357 18.25 5.38 -12.43
CA MET A 357 18.92 5.93 -13.60
C MET A 357 17.88 6.38 -14.65
N THR A 358 18.32 7.07 -15.70
CA THR A 358 17.46 7.51 -16.81
C THR A 358 17.87 6.83 -18.12
N GLU A 359 17.00 6.88 -19.15
CA GLU A 359 17.36 6.46 -20.52
C GLU A 359 18.56 7.25 -21.06
N ALA A 360 18.68 8.54 -20.73
CA ALA A 360 19.83 9.34 -21.14
C ALA A 360 21.16 8.83 -20.53
N ASN A 361 21.12 8.27 -19.31
CA ASN A 361 22.28 7.61 -18.71
C ASN A 361 22.69 6.36 -19.51
N LYS A 362 21.71 5.55 -19.93
CA LYS A 362 21.93 4.37 -20.79
C LYS A 362 22.57 4.79 -22.12
N ASP A 363 21.95 5.73 -22.83
CA ASP A 363 22.40 6.21 -24.14
C ASP A 363 23.83 6.77 -24.09
N SER A 364 24.19 7.48 -23.01
CA SER A 364 25.53 8.01 -22.80
C SER A 364 26.59 6.90 -22.75
N VAL A 365 26.32 5.84 -22.00
CA VAL A 365 27.21 4.69 -21.87
C VAL A 365 27.32 3.93 -23.18
N GLU A 366 26.20 3.66 -23.85
CA GLU A 366 26.18 2.90 -25.10
C GLU A 366 26.88 3.63 -26.24
N LYS A 367 26.69 4.95 -26.34
CA LYS A 367 27.45 5.78 -27.27
C LYS A 367 28.95 5.67 -27.03
N ARG A 368 29.37 5.58 -25.77
CA ARG A 368 30.80 5.47 -25.44
C ARG A 368 31.37 4.10 -25.75
N ILE A 369 30.63 3.04 -25.46
CA ILE A 369 30.97 1.65 -25.84
C ILE A 369 31.06 1.52 -27.36
N ALA A 370 30.15 2.15 -28.11
CA ALA A 370 30.19 2.15 -29.58
C ALA A 370 31.47 2.80 -30.12
N GLY A 371 31.86 3.95 -29.56
CA GLY A 371 33.14 4.60 -29.90
C GLY A 371 34.36 3.75 -29.55
N TRP A 372 34.31 2.97 -28.46
CA TRP A 372 35.39 2.03 -28.11
C TRP A 372 35.52 0.89 -29.13
N LYS A 373 34.39 0.36 -29.61
CA LYS A 373 34.35 -0.70 -30.63
C LYS A 373 35.06 -0.28 -31.91
N GLU A 374 34.83 0.94 -32.37
CA GLU A 374 35.44 1.47 -33.60
C GLU A 374 36.97 1.49 -33.55
N ILE A 375 37.55 1.56 -32.34
CA ILE A 375 38.99 1.66 -32.11
C ILE A 375 39.62 0.28 -31.92
N VAL A 376 39.01 -0.59 -31.09
CA VAL A 376 39.60 -1.88 -30.68
C VAL A 376 39.22 -3.02 -31.60
N ALA A 377 38.05 -2.96 -32.21
CA ALA A 377 37.59 -3.89 -33.23
C ALA A 377 37.10 -3.11 -34.46
N PRO A 378 37.97 -2.27 -35.08
CA PRO A 378 37.63 -1.59 -36.32
C PRO A 378 37.22 -2.67 -37.30
N ALA A 379 36.12 -2.47 -38.03
CA ALA A 379 35.57 -3.46 -38.94
C ALA A 379 36.65 -3.98 -39.91
N SER A 380 37.36 -5.03 -39.50
CA SER A 380 38.31 -5.73 -40.33
C SER A 380 37.47 -6.54 -41.31
N LYS A 381 37.95 -6.64 -42.55
CA LYS A 381 37.29 -7.22 -43.74
C LYS A 381 36.82 -8.68 -43.60
N ILE A 382 36.85 -9.24 -42.40
CA ILE A 382 36.57 -10.64 -42.04
C ILE A 382 35.05 -10.90 -41.92
N ASN A 383 34.22 -9.88 -41.62
CA ASN A 383 32.77 -10.05 -41.58
C ASN A 383 32.16 -10.45 -42.95
N TRP A 384 32.84 -10.15 -44.06
CA TRP A 384 32.42 -10.63 -45.38
C TRP A 384 32.53 -12.15 -45.50
N PHE A 385 33.51 -12.81 -44.87
CA PHE A 385 33.70 -14.26 -45.02
C PHE A 385 32.59 -15.06 -44.34
N TYR A 386 32.07 -14.59 -43.20
CA TYR A 386 30.94 -15.22 -42.52
C TYR A 386 29.61 -14.95 -43.25
N ILE A 387 29.44 -13.75 -43.80
CA ILE A 387 28.26 -13.40 -44.62
C ILE A 387 28.28 -14.14 -45.98
N ALA A 388 29.45 -14.27 -46.62
CA ALA A 388 29.64 -15.04 -47.85
C ALA A 388 29.52 -16.55 -47.62
N GLY A 389 30.06 -17.06 -46.52
CA GLY A 389 29.91 -18.46 -46.11
C GLY A 389 28.45 -18.82 -45.80
N GLY A 390 27.74 -17.94 -45.10
CA GLY A 390 26.30 -18.09 -44.84
C GLY A 390 25.46 -18.05 -46.13
N ALA A 391 25.78 -17.14 -47.06
CA ALA A 391 25.11 -17.06 -48.37
C ALA A 391 25.32 -18.31 -49.24
N ILE A 392 26.51 -18.92 -49.20
CA ILE A 392 26.81 -20.17 -49.93
C ILE A 392 26.01 -21.34 -49.34
N ILE A 393 25.92 -21.45 -48.01
CA ILE A 393 25.12 -22.49 -47.34
C ILE A 393 23.62 -22.30 -47.65
N LEU A 394 23.12 -21.06 -47.65
CA LEU A 394 21.74 -20.76 -48.01
C LEU A 394 21.46 -21.12 -49.48
N PHE A 395 22.39 -20.84 -50.38
CA PHE A 395 22.28 -21.18 -51.81
C PHE A 395 22.27 -22.70 -52.03
N LEU A 396 23.08 -23.46 -51.29
CA LEU A 396 23.10 -24.93 -51.34
C LEU A 396 21.81 -25.54 -50.77
N VAL A 397 21.24 -24.98 -49.70
CA VAL A 397 19.96 -25.42 -49.13
C VAL A 397 18.80 -25.13 -50.08
N ILE A 398 18.77 -23.95 -50.71
CA ILE A 398 17.76 -23.60 -51.71
C ILE A 398 17.88 -24.49 -52.96
N ALA A 399 19.10 -24.75 -53.44
CA ALA A 399 19.34 -25.66 -54.56
C ALA A 399 18.92 -27.11 -54.26
N TYR A 400 19.12 -27.57 -53.03
CA TYR A 400 18.66 -28.89 -52.56
C TYR A 400 17.13 -28.99 -52.55
N PHE A 401 16.44 -27.96 -52.04
CA PHE A 401 14.97 -27.90 -52.03
C PHE A 401 14.35 -27.77 -53.42
N LEU A 402 15.00 -27.06 -54.35
CA LEU A 402 14.54 -26.95 -55.75
C LEU A 402 14.72 -28.26 -56.54
N LYS A 403 15.72 -29.09 -56.20
CA LYS A 403 15.87 -30.45 -56.77
C LYS A 403 14.84 -31.45 -56.23
N GLY A 404 14.26 -31.20 -55.06
CA GLY A 404 13.26 -32.08 -54.42
C GLY A 404 11.84 -31.99 -54.99
N LYS A 405 11.53 -31.03 -55.87
CA LYS A 405 10.18 -30.82 -56.45
C LYS A 405 10.07 -31.22 -57.93
N LYS A 406 10.51 -32.44 -58.31
CA LYS A 406 10.09 -33.05 -59.59
C LYS A 406 9.45 -34.43 -59.37
N LYS A 407 8.10 -34.38 -59.41
CA LYS A 407 7.09 -35.38 -59.81
C LYS A 407 7.10 -36.76 -59.11
N PHE A 408 6.14 -36.93 -58.19
CA PHE A 408 5.44 -38.19 -58.00
C PHE A 408 3.99 -37.99 -58.46
N ASN A 409 3.59 -38.67 -59.53
CA ASN A 409 2.26 -38.55 -60.15
C ASN A 409 1.75 -39.95 -60.44
N VAL A 410 0.85 -40.45 -59.59
CA VAL A 410 0.23 -41.79 -59.64
C VAL A 410 -1.05 -41.66 -58.78
N ASN A 411 -2.30 -41.94 -59.18
CA ASN A 411 -2.82 -43.05 -59.98
C ASN A 411 -4.28 -42.76 -60.45
N HIS A 412 -4.68 -43.29 -61.61
CA HIS A 412 -5.74 -44.31 -61.67
C HIS A 412 -5.85 -44.91 -63.08
N GLU A 413 -5.49 -46.19 -63.23
CA GLU A 413 -6.00 -47.08 -64.28
C GLU A 413 -7.48 -47.38 -64.03
N ILE A 414 -8.28 -47.56 -65.10
CA ILE A 414 -9.08 -48.78 -65.39
C ILE A 414 -9.33 -48.92 -66.91
N LYS A 415 -8.67 -49.94 -67.49
CA LYS A 415 -9.07 -51.01 -68.45
C LYS A 415 -9.75 -50.76 -69.83
N GLU A 416 -9.02 -51.25 -70.84
CA GLU A 416 -9.33 -52.25 -71.91
C GLU A 416 -10.58 -52.18 -72.81
N LYS A 417 -10.29 -52.21 -74.13
CA LYS A 417 -10.74 -53.11 -75.24
C LYS A 417 -10.76 -52.30 -76.55
N ASP A 418 -10.17 -52.69 -77.67
CA ASP A 418 -9.69 -53.96 -78.23
C ASP A 418 -8.31 -53.82 -78.89
#